data_AF-A0A4V2S4D9-F1
#
_entry.id   AF-A0A4V2S4D9-F1
#
_cell.length_a   1.000
_cell.length_b   1.000
_cell.length_c   1.000
_cell.angle_alpha   90.00
_cell.angle_beta   90.00
_cell.angle_gamma   90.00
#
_symmetry.space_group_name_H-M   'P 1'
#
loop_
_entity.id
_entity.type
_entity.pdbx_description
1 polymer ?
#
loop_
_entity_poly.entity_id
_entity_poly.type
_entity_poly.pdbx_seq_one_letter_code
_entity_poly.pdbx_strand_id
1 'polypeptide(L)' 'MSAPATEQPLRRVCVWLGEHLIIDHLSDPAKATWFEYAIQRRHAGLRVTNEPAEAEQ' A
#
# COMPACT_ATOMS: atom_id res chain seq x y z
N MET A 1 28.78 10.65 3.41
CA MET A 1 27.87 11.17 2.37
C MET A 1 26.65 10.27 2.36
N SER A 2 25.61 10.61 3.12
CA SER A 2 24.33 9.89 3.06
C SER A 2 23.65 10.29 1.75
N ALA A 3 23.25 9.30 0.94
CA ALA A 3 22.48 9.53 -0.28
C ALA A 3 21.28 10.44 0.00
N PRO A 4 20.82 11.26 -0.96
CA PRO A 4 19.58 12.01 -0.77
C PRO A 4 18.51 10.97 -0.42
N ALA A 5 17.85 11.15 0.73
CA ALA A 5 16.65 10.38 1.02
C ALA A 5 15.70 10.70 -0.13
N THR A 6 15.66 9.83 -1.13
CA THR A 6 14.68 9.92 -2.20
C THR A 6 13.36 9.83 -1.46
N GLU A 7 12.67 10.96 -1.32
CA GLU A 7 11.31 11.02 -0.80
C GLU A 7 10.44 10.26 -1.79
N GLN A 8 10.46 8.94 -1.65
CA GLN A 8 9.69 8.06 -2.50
C GLN A 8 8.22 8.40 -2.24
N PRO A 9 7.42 8.59 -3.30
CA PRO A 9 6.03 8.96 -3.15
C PRO A 9 5.31 7.92 -2.29
N LEU A 10 4.37 8.39 -1.47
CA LEU A 10 3.53 7.52 -0.67
C LEU A 10 2.82 6.52 -1.58
N ARG A 11 2.50 5.36 -1.03
CA ARG A 11 1.75 4.30 -1.68
C ARG A 11 0.39 4.18 -1.02
N ARG A 12 -0.64 3.97 -1.83
CA ARG A 12 -2.00 3.65 -1.38
C ARG A 12 -2.21 2.16 -1.49
N VAL A 13 -2.46 1.53 -0.35
CA VAL A 13 -2.79 0.12 -0.25
C VAL A 13 -4.28 -0.02 0.04
N CYS A 14 -5.02 -0.57 -0.91
CA CYS A 14 -6.45 -0.80 -0.78
C CYS A 14 -6.74 -2.29 -0.62
N VAL A 15 -7.55 -2.65 0.37
CA VAL A 15 -7.98 -4.03 0.62
C VAL A 15 -9.46 -4.16 0.35
N TRP A 16 -9.83 -5.14 -0.46
CA TRP A 16 -11.18 -5.36 -0.96
C TRP A 16 -11.69 -6.75 -0.54
N LEU A 17 -12.92 -6.78 -0.04
CA LEU A 17 -13.71 -8.00 0.15
C LEU A 17 -14.77 -8.05 -0.96
N GLY A 18 -14.50 -8.82 -2.01
CA GLY A 18 -15.29 -8.75 -3.24
C GLY A 18 -15.19 -7.35 -3.86
N GLU A 19 -16.32 -6.68 -4.02
CA GLU A 19 -16.41 -5.32 -4.56
C GLU A 19 -16.34 -4.23 -3.48
N HIS A 20 -16.29 -4.59 -2.20
CA HIS A 20 -16.32 -3.65 -1.10
C HIS A 20 -14.92 -3.30 -0.59
N LEU A 21 -14.56 -2.01 -0.61
CA LEU A 21 -13.33 -1.50 -0.01
C LEU A 21 -13.44 -1.53 1.51
N ILE A 22 -12.58 -2.30 2.17
CA ILE A 22 -12.58 -2.44 3.63
C ILE A 22 -11.42 -1.72 4.32
N ILE A 23 -10.32 -1.50 3.60
CA ILE A 23 -9.16 -0.75 4.10
C ILE A 23 -8.60 0.12 2.99
N ASP A 24 -8.35 1.39 3.30
CA ASP A 24 -7.58 2.34 2.50
C ASP A 24 -6.42 2.85 3.35
N HIS A 25 -5.19 2.53 2.95
CA HIS A 25 -4.00 2.78 3.76
C HIS A 25 -2.92 3.49 2.95
N LEU A 26 -2.58 4.72 3.34
CA LEU A 26 -1.46 5.48 2.79
C LEU A 26 -0.21 5.34 3.65
N SER A 27 0.90 4.88 3.07
CA SER A 27 2.17 4.79 3.77
C SER A 27 3.38 4.86 2.84
N ASP A 28 4.56 5.00 3.44
CA ASP A 28 5.81 4.90 2.70
C ASP A 28 5.96 3.54 1.99
N PRO A 29 6.72 3.45 0.89
CA PRO A 29 6.74 2.24 0.07
C PRO A 29 7.16 0.96 0.80
N ALA A 30 8.06 1.07 1.78
CA ALA A 30 8.50 -0.07 2.57
C ALA A 30 7.37 -0.61 3.44
N LYS A 31 6.62 0.28 4.13
CA LYS A 31 5.45 -0.12 4.92
C LYS A 31 4.31 -0.62 4.06
N ALA A 32 4.04 0.01 2.91
CA ALA A 32 2.99 -0.42 1.99
C ALA A 32 3.22 -1.85 1.49
N THR A 33 4.46 -2.17 1.09
CA THR A 33 4.86 -3.52 0.68
C THR A 33 4.70 -4.53 1.83
N TRP A 34 5.09 -4.15 3.05
CA TRP A 34 4.94 -5.03 4.21
C TRP A 34 3.46 -5.28 4.55
N PHE A 35 2.63 -4.23 4.48
CA PHE A 35 1.19 -4.31 4.73
C PHE A 35 0.52 -5.24 3.73
N GLU A 36 0.80 -5.08 2.44
CA GLU A 36 0.32 -5.96 1.38
C GLU A 36 0.67 -7.42 1.66
N TYR A 37 1.95 -7.71 1.95
CA TYR A 37 2.40 -9.07 2.26
C TYR A 37 1.69 -9.63 3.51
N ALA A 38 1.50 -8.83 4.56
CA ALA A 38 0.85 -9.26 5.78
C ALA A 38 -0.62 -9.62 5.57
N ILE A 39 -1.35 -8.85 4.74
CA ILE A 39 -2.75 -9.13 4.39
C ILE A 39 -2.84 -10.37 3.50
N GLN A 40 -2.06 -10.43 2.42
CA GLN A 40 -2.07 -11.57 1.49
C GLN A 40 -1.75 -12.89 2.20
N ARG A 41 -0.78 -12.88 3.14
CA ARG A 41 -0.39 -14.06 3.91
C ARG A 41 -1.50 -14.58 4.84
N ARG A 42 -2.32 -13.68 5.42
CA ARG A 42 -3.33 -14.05 6.43
C ARG A 42 -4.73 -14.22 5.85
N HIS A 43 -5.01 -13.63 4.69
CA HIS A 43 -6.35 -13.54 4.14
C HIS A 43 -6.35 -13.81 2.63
N ALA A 44 -6.25 -15.09 2.25
CA ALA A 44 -6.16 -15.53 0.85
C ALA A 44 -7.38 -15.17 -0.04
N GLY A 45 -8.49 -14.72 0.54
CA GLY A 45 -9.69 -14.29 -0.18
C GLY A 45 -9.82 -12.79 -0.41
N LEU A 46 -8.88 -11.97 0.09
CA LEU A 46 -8.92 -10.52 -0.07
C LEU A 46 -8.10 -10.10 -1.28
N ARG A 47 -8.66 -9.19 -2.09
CA ARG A 47 -7.90 -8.52 -3.13
C ARG A 47 -7.19 -7.32 -2.51
N VAL A 48 -5.89 -7.20 -2.72
CA VAL A 48 -5.08 -6.07 -2.25
C VAL A 48 -4.48 -5.37 -3.47
N THR A 49 -4.55 -4.04 -3.51
CA THR A 49 -3.81 -3.21 -4.48
C THR A 49 -2.80 -2.36 -3.75
N ASN A 50 -1.65 -2.10 -4.37
CA ASN A 50 -0.56 -1.30 -3.83
C ASN A 50 -0.07 -0.34 -4.92
N GLU A 51 -0.73 0.80 -4.99
CA GLU A 51 -0.57 1.76 -6.08
C GLU A 51 0.21 2.98 -5.59
N PRO A 52 1.01 3.65 -6.43
CA PRO A 52 1.52 4.97 -6.08
C PRO A 52 0.33 5.87 -5.73
N ALA A 53 0.39 6.51 -4.57
CA ALA A 53 -0.56 7.56 -4.25
C ALA A 53 -0.22 8.71 -5.20
N GLU A 54 -1.05 8.92 -6.20
CA GLU A 54 -1.01 10.17 -6.94
C GLU A 54 -1.17 11.28 -5.91
N ALA A 55 -0.14 12.10 -5.77
CA ALA A 55 -0.29 13.38 -5.10
C ALA A 55 -1.29 14.14 -5.97
N GLU A 56 -2.58 14.06 -5.63
CA GLU A 56 -3.61 14.91 -6.20
C GLU A 56 -3.10 16.35 -6.06
N GLN A 57 -2.63 16.91 -7.18
CA GLN A 57 -2.36 18.34 -7.35
C GLN A 57 -3.65 19.02 -7.80
#